data_AF-A0ABD0RHU3-F1
#
_entry.id   AF-A0ABD0RHU3-F1
#
_cell.length_a   1.000
_cell.length_b   1.000
_cell.length_c   1.000
_cell.angle_alpha   90.00
_cell.angle_beta   90.00
_cell.angle_gamma   90.00
#
_symmetry.space_group_name_H-M   'P 1'
#
loop_
_entity.id
_entity.type
_entity.pdbx_description
1 polymer ?
#
loop_
_entity_poly.entity_id
_entity_poly.type
_entity_poly.pdbx_seq_one_letter_code
_entity_poly.pdbx_strand_id
1 'polypeptide(L)' 'VVENLQKPVVAFARLRDSVVMEGVLEASVPVRFVFFLMGPSHSGMDYHESGRAMASLMADW' A
#
# COMPACT_ATOMS: atom_id res chain seq x y z
N VAL A 1 7.75 2.12 -7.30
CA VAL A 1 8.29 3.35 -7.93
C VAL A 1 7.75 3.42 -9.35
N VAL A 2 7.32 4.60 -9.79
CA VAL A 2 6.70 4.83 -11.09
C VAL A 2 7.18 6.19 -11.61
N GLU A 3 8.05 6.19 -12.63
CA GLU A 3 8.78 7.39 -13.07
C GLU A 3 7.94 8.40 -13.86
N ASN A 4 6.83 7.98 -14.46
CA ASN A 4 5.94 8.90 -15.19
C ASN A 4 5.02 9.73 -14.26
N LEU A 5 5.08 9.52 -12.95
CA LEU A 5 4.35 10.31 -11.97
C LEU A 5 5.11 11.60 -11.66
N GLN A 6 4.45 12.75 -11.83
CA GLN A 6 5.03 14.07 -11.49
C GLN A 6 5.23 14.26 -9.98
N LYS A 7 4.47 13.54 -9.16
CA LYS A 7 4.51 13.60 -7.70
C LYS A 7 4.08 12.26 -7.11
N PRO A 8 4.44 11.97 -5.85
CA PRO A 8 3.92 10.82 -5.13
C PRO A 8 2.40 10.83 -5.08
N VAL A 9 1.82 9.63 -5.21
CA VAL A 9 0.38 9.36 -5.16
C VAL A 9 0.14 8.32 -4.09
N VAL A 10 -0.90 8.56 -3.29
CA VAL A 10 -1.36 7.67 -2.23
C VAL A 10 -2.80 7.29 -2.51
N ALA A 11 -3.13 6.02 -2.30
CA ALA A 11 -4.50 5.54 -2.21
C ALA A 11 -4.66 4.66 -0.98
N PHE A 12 -5.72 4.92 -0.21
CA PHE A 12 -6.14 4.07 0.89
C PHE A 12 -7.59 3.69 0.69
N ALA A 13 -7.87 2.39 0.62
CA ALA A 13 -9.19 1.86 0.35
C ALA A 13 -9.61 0.89 1.46
N ARG A 14 -10.85 1.03 1.92
CA ARG A 14 -11.55 0.02 2.73
C ARG A 14 -12.58 -0.66 1.85
N LEU A 15 -12.46 -1.97 1.69
CA LEU A 15 -13.43 -2.75 0.95
C LEU A 15 -14.74 -2.85 1.74
N ARG A 16 -15.87 -2.83 1.02
CA ARG A 16 -17.19 -3.02 1.60
C ARG A 16 -17.33 -4.40 2.25
N ASP A 17 -16.83 -5.42 1.57
CA ASP A 17 -16.75 -6.80 2.05
C ASP A 17 -15.28 -7.23 1.98
N SER A 18 -14.84 -8.04 2.95
CA SER A 18 -13.47 -8.57 2.89
C SER A 18 -13.38 -9.63 1.80
N VAL A 19 -12.39 -9.54 0.92
CA VAL A 19 -12.25 -10.45 -0.24
C VAL A 19 -10.85 -11.07 -0.23
N VAL A 20 -10.76 -12.38 -0.48
CA VAL A 20 -9.47 -13.03 -0.71
C VAL A 20 -8.98 -12.61 -2.09
N MET A 21 -7.85 -11.90 -2.14
CA MET A 21 -7.22 -11.44 -3.37
C MET A 21 -6.10 -12.40 -3.77
N GLU A 22 -6.31 -13.17 -4.83
CA GLU A 22 -5.33 -14.15 -5.30
C GLU A 22 -4.03 -13.46 -5.76
N GLY A 23 -2.89 -13.97 -5.28
CA GLY A 23 -1.57 -13.43 -5.63
C GLY A 23 -1.17 -12.12 -4.93
N VAL A 24 -2.02 -11.56 -4.06
CA VAL A 24 -1.72 -10.30 -3.34
C VAL A 24 -1.07 -10.55 -1.98
N LEU A 25 -1.48 -11.61 -1.26
CA LEU A 25 -0.92 -12.00 0.03
C LEU A 25 -0.37 -13.43 -0.05
N GLU A 26 0.63 -13.73 0.78
CA GLU A 26 1.22 -15.07 0.90
C GLU A 26 0.24 -16.10 1.47
N ALA A 27 -0.77 -15.64 2.22
CA ALA A 27 -1.82 -16.47 2.80
C ALA A 27 -3.20 -16.10 2.22
N SER A 28 -4.10 -17.08 2.15
CA SER A 28 -5.49 -16.91 1.70
C SER A 28 -6.37 -16.26 2.77
N VAL A 29 -6.05 -15.01 3.12
CA VAL A 29 -6.77 -14.23 4.14
C VAL A 29 -7.62 -13.16 3.47
N PRO A 30 -8.87 -12.92 3.92
CA PRO A 30 -9.70 -11.86 3.37
C PRO A 30 -9.09 -10.47 3.62
N VAL A 31 -8.84 -9.73 2.54
CA VAL A 31 -8.33 -8.36 2.58
C VAL A 31 -9.48 -7.41 2.87
N ARG A 32 -9.33 -6.53 3.87
CA ARG A 32 -10.30 -5.45 4.18
C ARG A 32 -9.79 -4.06 3.81
N PHE A 33 -8.50 -3.84 3.96
CA PHE A 33 -7.84 -2.56 3.70
C PHE A 33 -6.74 -2.75 2.68
N VAL A 34 -6.59 -1.78 1.79
CA VAL A 34 -5.53 -1.73 0.81
C VAL A 34 -4.88 -0.36 0.84
N PHE A 35 -3.55 -0.33 0.91
CA PHE A 35 -2.75 0.88 0.86
C PHE A 35 -1.80 0.82 -0.34
N PHE A 36 -1.79 1.87 -1.14
CA PHE A 36 -0.84 2.07 -2.22
C PHE A 36 -0.10 3.38 -2.03
N LEU A 37 1.21 3.33 -2.17
CA LEU A 37 2.08 4.49 -2.23
C LEU A 37 3.04 4.30 -3.42
N MET A 38 3.00 5.23 -4.37
CA MET A 38 3.81 5.17 -5.58
C MET A 38 4.22 6.58 -6.01
N GLY A 39 5.33 6.69 -6.71
CA GLY A 39 5.83 7.95 -7.24
C GLY A 39 7.22 7.80 -7.84
N PRO A 40 7.82 8.91 -8.31
CA PRO A 40 9.10 8.91 -8.97
C PRO A 40 10.23 8.61 -7.98
N SER A 41 11.30 7.98 -8.46
CA SER A 41 12.48 7.66 -7.62
C SER A 41 13.13 8.90 -7.02
N HIS A 42 13.06 10.04 -7.70
CA HIS A 42 13.62 11.33 -7.27
C HIS A 42 12.71 12.13 -6.33
N SER A 43 11.68 11.53 -5.74
CA SER A 43 10.74 12.22 -4.85
C SER A 43 11.32 12.64 -3.50
N GLY A 44 12.51 12.14 -3.13
CA GLY A 44 13.10 12.33 -1.81
C GLY A 44 12.42 11.53 -0.70
N MET A 45 11.43 10.69 -1.03
CA MET A 45 10.81 9.76 -0.10
C MET A 45 11.41 8.36 -0.21
N ASP A 46 11.60 7.74 0.96
CA ASP A 46 11.80 6.30 1.05
C ASP A 46 10.43 5.60 1.06
N TYR A 47 10.04 5.06 -0.09
CA TYR A 47 8.78 4.35 -0.26
C TYR A 47 8.71 3.05 0.54
N HIS A 48 9.86 2.39 0.77
CA HIS A 48 9.92 1.15 1.52
C HIS A 48 9.65 1.42 3.01
N GLU A 49 10.35 2.40 3.58
CA GLU A 49 10.17 2.76 4.99
C GLU A 49 8.80 3.39 5.26
N SER A 50 8.26 4.16 4.32
CA SER A 50 6.88 4.64 4.39
C SER A 50 5.86 3.50 4.40
N GLY A 51 6.10 2.46 3.58
CA GLY A 51 5.29 1.24 3.58
C GLY A 51 5.37 0.48 4.90
N ARG A 52 6.57 0.36 5.50
CA ARG A 52 6.76 -0.25 6.81
C ARG A 52 6.02 0.51 7.91
N ALA A 53 6.12 1.83 7.94
CA ALA A 53 5.42 2.66 8.91
C ALA A 53 3.90 2.46 8.83
N MET A 54 3.34 2.44 7.61
CA MET A 54 1.92 2.17 7.40
C MET A 54 1.52 0.75 7.82
N ALA A 55 2.33 -0.25 7.49
CA ALA A 55 2.09 -1.63 7.91
C ALA A 55 2.07 -1.78 9.43
N SER A 56 2.98 -1.13 10.15
CA SER A 56 2.96 -1.09 11.62
C SER A 56 1.69 -0.42 12.16
N LEU A 57 1.27 0.71 11.58
CA LEU A 57 0.02 1.38 11.95
C LEU A 57 -1.21 0.49 11.73
N MET A 58 -1.21 -0.34 10.67
CA MET A 58 -2.30 -1.25 10.34
C MET A 58 -2.29 -2.54 11.19
N ALA A 59 -1.14 -2.91 11.77
CA ALA A 59 -1.01 -4.10 12.62
C ALA A 59 -1.60 -3.87 14.03
N ASP A 60 -1.61 -2.62 14.50
CA ASP A 60 -2.17 -2.21 15.80
C ASP A 60 -3.70 -1.96 15.77
N TRP A 61 -4.38 -2.38 14.71
CA TRP A 61 -5.80 -2.10 14.49
C TRP A 61 -6.76 -3.16 15.01
#